data_AF-A0A212SQQ4-F1
#
_entry.id   AF-A0A212SQQ4-F1
#
_cell.length_a   1.000
_cell.length_b   1.000
_cell.length_c   1.000
_cell.angle_alpha   90.00
_cell.angle_beta   90.00
_cell.angle_gamma   90.00
#
_symmetry.space_group_name_H-M   'P 1'
#
loop_
_entity.id
_entity.type
_entity.pdbx_description
1 polymer ?
#
loop_
_entity_poly.entity_id
_entity_poly.type
_entity_poly.pdbx_seq_one_letter_code
_entity_poly.pdbx_strand_id
1 'polypeptide(L)'
;MPDGVRGALVQRVSAAPDGPLDVTWRAAGAPRLLLGRILLRWEPASPTCWDVTAHLGLATTEVHLASWPSAPDGWPSLIRPTLHEVTGLSAALAFATDALNLSTRLAEV
;
A
#
# COMPACT_ATOMS: atom_id res chain seq x y z
N MET A 1 -14.50 -2.61 7.87
CA MET A 1 -14.40 -1.44 6.97
C MET A 1 -15.71 -0.65 7.05
N PRO A 2 -15.72 0.70 6.98
CA PRO A 2 -16.96 1.46 6.85
C PRO A 2 -17.71 1.13 5.57
N ASP A 3 -19.03 1.31 5.56
CA ASP A 3 -19.82 1.14 4.34
C ASP A 3 -19.47 2.21 3.29
N GLY A 4 -19.52 1.85 2.01
CA GLY A 4 -19.29 2.76 0.89
C GLY A 4 -17.83 3.09 0.56
N VAL A 5 -16.86 2.46 1.24
CA VAL A 5 -15.42 2.60 0.93
C VAL A 5 -14.89 1.37 0.20
N ARG A 6 -13.88 1.56 -0.64
CA ARG A 6 -13.16 0.48 -1.35
C ARG A 6 -12.09 -0.17 -0.48
N GLY A 7 -11.62 0.56 0.54
CA GLY A 7 -10.42 0.25 1.32
C GLY A 7 -9.84 1.51 1.94
N ALA A 8 -8.74 1.35 2.67
CA ALA A 8 -7.94 2.45 3.20
C ALA A 8 -6.62 2.56 2.43
N LEU A 9 -6.34 3.75 1.92
CA LEU A 9 -5.08 4.09 1.28
C LEU A 9 -4.02 4.33 2.35
N VAL A 10 -2.88 3.64 2.23
CA VAL A 10 -1.72 3.86 3.11
C VAL A 10 -1.05 5.18 2.74
N GLN A 11 -0.95 6.08 3.71
CA GLN A 11 -0.29 7.38 3.55
C GLN A 11 1.14 7.33 4.06
N ARG A 12 1.33 6.72 5.24
CA ARG A 12 2.61 6.63 5.91
C ARG A 12 2.70 5.32 6.67
N VAL A 13 3.86 4.69 6.59
CA VAL A 13 4.22 3.52 7.38
C VAL A 13 5.49 3.85 8.16
N SER A 14 5.40 3.83 9.48
CA SER A 14 6.60 3.95 10.31
C SER A 14 7.41 2.64 10.30
N ALA A 15 8.73 2.76 10.27
CA ALA A 15 9.68 1.66 10.43
C ALA A 15 9.72 1.09 11.86
N ALA A 16 9.26 1.86 12.85
CA ALA A 16 9.23 1.42 14.24
C ALA A 16 8.13 0.36 14.47
N PRO A 17 8.37 -0.67 15.30
CA PRO A 17 7.40 -1.73 15.59
C PRO A 17 6.01 -1.22 16.01
N ASP A 18 5.99 -0.20 16.87
CA ASP A 18 4.77 0.45 17.39
C ASP A 18 4.52 1.83 16.79
N GLY A 19 5.14 2.14 15.66
CA GLY A 19 4.99 3.45 15.03
C GLY A 19 3.57 3.68 14.46
N PRO A 20 3.25 4.86 13.95
CA PRO A 20 1.96 5.09 13.29
C PRO A 20 1.87 4.34 11.94
N LEU A 21 0.67 3.84 11.62
CA LEU A 21 0.27 3.42 10.28
C LEU A 21 -0.89 4.34 9.88
N ASP A 22 -0.57 5.38 9.10
CA ASP A 22 -1.55 6.38 8.72
C ASP A 22 -2.28 5.94 7.46
N VAL A 23 -3.60 5.91 7.54
CA VAL A 23 -4.46 5.53 6.42
C VAL A 23 -5.54 6.57 6.16
N THR A 24 -5.98 6.66 4.92
CA THR A 24 -7.14 7.48 4.53
C THR A 24 -8.15 6.61 3.81
N TRP A 25 -9.42 6.73 4.19
CA TRP A 25 -10.49 6.00 3.52
C TRP A 25 -10.61 6.40 2.05
N ARG A 26 -10.76 5.40 1.18
CA ARG A 26 -10.94 5.61 -0.25
C ARG A 26 -12.36 5.21 -0.64
N ALA A 27 -13.12 6.12 -1.24
CA ALA A 27 -14.48 5.84 -1.70
C ALA A 27 -14.52 4.71 -2.74
N ALA A 28 -15.61 3.95 -2.77
CA ALA A 28 -15.82 2.83 -3.71
C ALA A 28 -15.63 3.23 -5.19
N GLY A 29 -16.11 4.41 -5.58
CA GLY A 29 -16.00 4.95 -6.95
C GLY A 29 -14.73 5.75 -7.25
N ALA A 30 -13.73 5.75 -6.35
CA ALA A 30 -12.51 6.50 -6.58
C ALA A 30 -11.75 5.98 -7.81
N PRO A 31 -10.92 6.82 -8.48
CA PRO A 31 -10.09 6.42 -9.62
C PRO A 31 -9.15 5.23 -9.31
N ARG A 32 -8.37 4.76 -10.29
CA ARG A 32 -7.37 3.70 -10.06
C ARG A 32 -6.28 4.11 -9.06
N LEU A 33 -5.62 3.13 -8.44
CA LEU A 33 -4.45 3.39 -7.59
C LEU A 33 -3.32 4.01 -8.40
N LEU A 34 -2.68 5.02 -7.83
CA LEU A 34 -1.45 5.58 -8.39
C LEU A 34 -0.28 4.63 -8.14
N LEU A 35 0.75 4.72 -8.99
CA LEU A 35 1.98 3.94 -8.85
C LEU A 35 2.58 4.10 -7.44
N GLY A 36 2.96 2.98 -6.83
CA GLY A 36 3.59 2.93 -5.51
C GLY A 36 2.61 3.15 -4.34
N ARG A 37 1.32 3.39 -4.59
CA ARG A 37 0.31 3.52 -3.54
C ARG A 37 -0.26 2.17 -3.16
N ILE A 38 -0.44 1.96 -1.86
CA ILE A 38 -0.97 0.72 -1.31
C ILE A 38 -2.40 0.94 -0.80
N LEU A 39 -3.31 0.08 -1.23
CA LEU A 39 -4.68 0.00 -0.72
C LEU A 39 -4.82 -1.22 0.19
N LEU A 40 -5.19 -0.99 1.43
CA LEU A 40 -5.57 -2.03 2.38
C LEU A 40 -7.08 -2.23 2.33
N ARG A 41 -7.50 -3.49 2.35
CA ARG A 41 -8.89 -3.89 2.56
C ARG A 41 -8.92 -4.91 3.68
N TRP A 42 -9.93 -4.83 4.52
CA TRP A 42 -10.12 -5.80 5.58
C TRP A 42 -11.58 -6.04 5.86
N GLU A 43 -11.90 -7.32 6.04
CA GLU A 43 -13.24 -7.81 6.30
C GLU A 43 -13.23 -8.68 7.56
N PRO A 44 -14.31 -8.68 8.37
CA PRO A 44 -14.38 -9.56 9.53
C PRO A 44 -14.35 -11.03 9.10
N ALA A 45 -13.38 -11.80 9.61
CA ALA A 45 -13.31 -13.25 9.42
C ALA A 45 -13.97 -13.99 10.59
N SER A 46 -13.78 -13.46 11.81
CA SER A 46 -14.40 -13.93 13.05
C SER A 46 -14.47 -12.76 14.06
N PRO A 47 -15.06 -12.90 15.26
CA PRO A 47 -15.20 -11.80 16.22
C PRO A 47 -13.89 -11.10 16.62
N THR A 48 -12.74 -11.76 16.48
CA THR A 48 -11.41 -11.24 16.86
C THR A 48 -10.38 -11.36 15.73
N CYS A 49 -10.85 -11.66 14.52
CA CYS A 49 -9.99 -11.89 13.35
C CYS A 49 -10.50 -11.17 12.11
N TRP A 50 -9.55 -10.81 11.26
CA TRP A 50 -9.76 -10.03 10.05
C TRP A 50 -9.08 -10.69 8.87
N ASP A 51 -9.76 -10.78 7.74
CA ASP A 51 -9.12 -11.10 6.48
C ASP A 51 -8.61 -9.80 5.87
N VAL A 52 -7.28 -9.62 5.90
CA VAL A 52 -6.62 -8.40 5.43
C VAL A 52 -5.97 -8.66 4.08
N THR A 53 -6.22 -7.78 3.11
CA THR A 53 -5.57 -7.83 1.80
C THR A 53 -4.94 -6.49 1.47
N ALA A 54 -3.73 -6.52 0.91
CA ALA A 54 -3.04 -5.36 0.39
C ALA A 54 -2.97 -5.43 -1.13
N HIS A 55 -3.20 -4.29 -1.77
CA HIS A 55 -3.08 -4.12 -3.21
C HIS A 55 -2.13 -2.96 -3.52
N LEU A 56 -1.21 -3.16 -4.47
CA LEU A 56 -0.23 -2.17 -4.90
C LEU A 56 -0.65 -1.59 -6.25
N GLY A 57 -0.68 -0.26 -6.35
CA GLY A 57 -0.78 0.43 -7.63
C GLY A 57 0.52 0.33 -8.42
N LEU A 58 0.43 -0.17 -9.64
CA LEU A 58 1.49 -0.14 -10.65
C LEU A 58 1.11 0.87 -11.76
N ALA A 59 2.03 1.10 -12.70
CA ALA A 59 1.87 2.11 -13.75
C ALA A 59 0.60 1.91 -14.60
N THR A 60 0.19 0.66 -14.82
CA THR A 60 -0.94 0.31 -15.69
C THR A 60 -2.09 -0.39 -14.98
N THR A 61 -1.88 -0.89 -13.76
CA THR A 61 -2.84 -1.76 -13.07
C THR A 61 -2.68 -1.73 -11.55
N GLU A 62 -3.62 -2.35 -10.85
CA GLU A 62 -3.54 -2.68 -9.42
C GLU A 62 -3.23 -4.18 -9.31
N VAL A 63 -2.24 -4.53 -8.51
CA VAL A 63 -1.86 -5.93 -8.26
C VAL A 63 -2.09 -6.32 -6.81
N HIS A 64 -2.42 -7.58 -6.60
CA HIS A 64 -2.44 -8.15 -5.26
C HIS A 64 -1.02 -8.19 -4.71
N LEU A 65 -0.81 -7.56 -3.55
CA LEU A 65 0.50 -7.51 -2.90
C LEU A 65 0.65 -8.66 -1.90
N ALA A 66 -0.31 -8.78 -0.98
CA ALA A 66 -0.27 -9.77 0.09
C ALA A 66 -1.66 -9.96 0.70
N SER A 67 -1.88 -11.15 1.27
CA SER A 67 -3.07 -11.50 2.05
C SER A 67 -2.65 -12.05 3.41
N TRP A 68 -3.39 -11.66 4.45
CA TRP A 68 -3.27 -12.18 5.80
C TRP A 68 -4.65 -12.67 6.24
N PRO A 69 -4.98 -13.94 5.99
CA PRO A 69 -6.26 -14.50 6.41
C PRO A 69 -6.29 -14.66 7.93
N SER A 70 -7.45 -14.44 8.54
CA SER A 70 -7.69 -14.61 9.99
C SER A 70 -6.69 -13.86 10.89
N ALA A 71 -6.22 -12.68 10.45
CA ALA A 71 -5.28 -11.85 11.20
C ALA A 71 -5.91 -11.36 12.52
N PRO A 72 -5.20 -11.41 13.65
CA PRO A 72 -5.75 -11.01 14.96
C PRO A 72 -6.04 -9.50 15.01
N ASP A 73 -6.78 -9.00 15.99
CA ASP A 73 -7.06 -7.56 16.14
C ASP A 73 -5.80 -6.65 16.14
N GLY A 74 -4.66 -7.19 16.55
CA GLY A 74 -3.35 -6.54 16.47
C GLY A 74 -2.69 -6.57 15.08
N TRP A 75 -3.39 -6.95 14.02
CA TRP A 75 -2.85 -7.12 12.66
C TRP A 75 -2.08 -5.92 12.07
N PRO A 76 -2.30 -4.64 12.48
CA PRO A 76 -1.48 -3.56 11.94
C PRO A 76 0.02 -3.74 12.20
N SER A 77 0.42 -4.36 13.31
CA SER A 77 1.84 -4.68 13.56
C SER A 77 2.35 -5.83 12.70
N LEU A 78 1.48 -6.80 12.37
CA LEU A 78 1.78 -7.94 11.51
C LEU A 78 2.09 -7.51 10.07
N ILE A 79 1.32 -6.59 9.50
CA ILE A 79 1.44 -6.22 8.09
C ILE A 79 2.49 -5.12 7.84
N ARG A 80 2.81 -4.34 8.88
CA ARG A 80 3.65 -3.14 8.80
C ARG A 80 5.03 -3.38 8.17
N PRO A 81 5.79 -4.45 8.52
CA PRO A 81 7.09 -4.70 7.91
C PRO A 81 6.99 -4.80 6.39
N THR A 82 6.03 -5.58 5.88
CA THR A 82 5.78 -5.74 4.45
C THR A 82 5.40 -4.42 3.79
N LEU A 83 4.52 -3.63 4.41
CA LEU A 83 4.13 -2.34 3.86
C LEU A 83 5.30 -1.35 3.81
N HIS A 84 6.15 -1.34 4.85
CA HIS A 84 7.32 -0.48 4.92
C HIS A 84 8.33 -0.83 3.83
N GLU A 85 8.67 -2.11 3.69
CA GLU A 85 9.58 -2.60 2.66
C GLU A 85 9.08 -2.28 1.25
N VAL A 86 7.81 -2.55 0.95
CA VAL A 86 7.23 -2.31 -0.37
C VAL A 86 7.13 -0.82 -0.69
N THR A 87 6.84 0.02 0.31
CA THR A 87 6.87 1.48 0.16
C THR A 87 8.29 1.96 -0.16
N GLY A 88 9.29 1.46 0.58
CA GLY A 88 10.70 1.78 0.34
C GLY A 88 11.17 1.32 -1.04
N LEU A 89 10.84 0.10 -1.45
CA LEU A 89 11.17 -0.44 -2.77
C LEU A 89 10.50 0.36 -3.89
N SER A 90 9.22 0.72 -3.74
CA SER A 90 8.51 1.52 -4.72
C SER A 90 9.13 2.92 -4.86
N ALA A 91 9.55 3.53 -3.74
CA ALA A 91 10.24 4.81 -3.76
C ALA A 91 11.62 4.72 -4.43
N ALA A 92 12.39 3.67 -4.13
CA ALA A 92 13.69 3.44 -4.76
C ALA A 92 13.57 3.21 -6.28
N LEU A 93 12.56 2.47 -6.72
CA LEU A 93 12.29 2.24 -8.14
C LEU A 93 11.86 3.53 -8.85
N ALA A 94 11.00 4.34 -8.23
CA ALA A 94 10.61 5.63 -8.77
C ALA A 94 11.84 6.55 -8.93
N PHE A 95 12.68 6.63 -7.90
CA PHE A 95 13.91 7.41 -7.95
C PHE A 95 14.87 6.93 -9.05
N ALA A 96 15.10 5.62 -9.17
CA ALA A 96 15.95 5.06 -10.22
C ALA A 96 15.41 5.38 -11.62
N THR A 97 14.08 5.30 -11.79
CA THR A 97 13.41 5.63 -13.05
C THR A 97 13.57 7.11 -13.40
N ASP A 98 13.41 8.00 -12.43
CA ASP A 98 13.60 9.43 -12.63
C ASP A 98 15.05 9.78 -12.99
N ALA A 99 16.03 9.13 -12.33
CA ALA A 99 17.44 9.30 -12.63
C ALA A 99 17.79 8.82 -14.06
N LEU A 100 17.24 7.66 -14.48
CA LEU A 100 17.41 7.16 -15.84
C LEU A 100 16.80 8.12 -16.87
N ASN A 101 15.55 8.56 -16.67
CA ASN A 101 14.89 9.51 -17.55
C ASN A 101 15.62 10.86 -17.65
N LEU A 102 16.23 11.32 -16.56
CA LEU A 102 17.08 12.51 -16.58
C LEU A 102 18.34 12.28 -17.41
N SER A 103 19.03 11.14 -17.22
CA SER A 103 20.22 10.79 -17.98
C SER A 103 19.94 10.73 -19.49
N THR A 104 18.84 10.07 -19.89
CA THR A 104 18.41 9.99 -21.29
C THR A 104 18.21 11.38 -21.90
N ARG A 105 17.51 12.28 -21.20
CA ARG A 105 17.29 13.65 -21.68
C ARG A 105 18.56 14.48 -21.83
N LEU A 106 19.57 14.23 -20.99
CA LEU A 106 20.87 14.91 -21.08
C LEU A 106 21.74 14.38 -22.22
N ALA A 107 21.58 13.11 -22.61
CA ALA A 107 22.32 12.50 -23.71
C ALA A 107 21.76 12.87 -25.10
N GLU A 108 20.54 13.40 -25.16
CA GLU A 108 19.88 13.90 -26.38
C GLU A 108 20.21 15.37 -26.72
N VAL A 109 21.01 16.04 -25.88
CA VAL A 109 21.50 17.43 -26.05
C VAL A 109 22.95 17.41 -26.53
#